data_AF-A0A4P9YJW7-F1
#
_entry.id   AF-A0A4P9YJW7-F1
#
_cell.length_a   1.000
_cell.length_b   1.000
_cell.length_c   1.000
_cell.angle_alpha   90.00
_cell.angle_beta   90.00
_cell.angle_gamma   90.00
#
_symmetry.space_group_name_H-M   'P 1'
#
loop_
_entity.id
_entity.type
_entity.pdbx_description
1 polymer ?
#
loop_
_entity_poly.entity_id
_entity_poly.type
_entity_poly.pdbx_seq_one_letter_code
_entity_poly.pdbx_strand_id
1 'polypeptide(L)' 'RRERPSREKNAPKKNLTAYMFFTKHLYNNLDVPFKDRACQVAQKWKELTDDQKAIYYEKAVADKKRYDQE' A
#
# COMPACT_ATOMS: atom_id res chain seq x y z
N ARG A 1 25.30 -2.83 -1.82
CA ARG A 1 23.97 -3.41 -1.50
C ARG A 1 23.51 -2.66 -0.25
N ARG A 2 22.44 -1.84 -0.26
CA ARG A 2 22.05 -1.07 0.93
C ARG A 2 21.54 -2.03 2.02
N GLU A 3 22.35 -2.29 3.03
CA GLU A 3 21.93 -2.98 4.25
C GLU A 3 20.95 -2.08 4.99
N ARG A 4 19.69 -2.52 5.08
CA ARG A 4 18.69 -1.80 5.86
C ARG A 4 19.03 -2.04 7.34
N PRO A 5 19.16 -1.00 8.17
CA PRO A 5 19.35 -1.18 9.60
C PRO A 5 18.19 -2.04 10.11
N SER A 6 18.53 -3.06 10.89
CA SER A 6 17.60 -3.99 11.52
C SER A 6 16.56 -3.19 12.30
N ARG A 7 15.40 -2.93 11.68
CA ARG A 7 14.24 -2.42 12.40
C ARG A 7 13.89 -3.51 13.40
N GLU A 8 13.99 -3.13 14.66
CA GLU A 8 13.77 -3.97 15.82
C GLU A 8 12.55 -4.87 15.58
N LYS A 9 12.71 -6.17 15.86
CA LYS A 9 11.73 -7.24 15.61
C LYS A 9 10.34 -6.99 16.23
N ASN A 10 10.20 -5.97 17.08
CA ASN A 10 8.99 -5.61 17.80
C ASN A 10 8.38 -4.26 17.39
N ALA A 11 8.95 -3.53 16.43
CA ALA A 11 8.28 -2.33 15.94
C ALA A 11 7.05 -2.76 15.12
N PRO A 12 5.83 -2.32 15.48
CA PRO A 12 4.64 -2.66 14.73
C PRO A 12 4.88 -2.33 13.26
N LYS A 13 4.46 -3.21 12.36
CA LYS A 13 4.59 -2.94 10.92
C LYS A 13 3.78 -1.68 10.63
N LYS A 14 4.46 -0.62 10.17
CA LYS A 14 3.85 0.67 9.82
C LYS A 14 2.54 0.43 9.10
N ASN A 15 1.51 1.18 9.49
CA ASN A 15 0.21 1.13 8.86
C ASN A 15 0.32 1.28 7.34
N LEU A 16 -0.43 0.45 6.63
CA LEU A 16 -0.53 0.51 5.18
C LEU A 16 -1.47 1.65 4.81
N THR A 17 -1.00 2.54 3.92
CA THR A 17 -1.85 3.59 3.36
C THR A 17 -2.80 3.03 2.30
N ALA A 18 -3.82 3.79 1.93
CA ALA A 18 -4.79 3.40 0.89
C ALA A 18 -4.09 3.00 -0.42
N TYR A 19 -3.06 3.77 -0.78
CA TYR A 19 -2.20 3.50 -1.93
C TYR A 19 -1.39 2.19 -1.78
N MET A 20 -0.94 1.85 -0.56
CA MET A 20 -0.24 0.59 -0.31
C MET A 20 -1.18 -0.62 -0.42
N PHE A 21 -2.43 -0.50 0.00
CA PHE A 21 -3.44 -1.53 -0.23
C PHE A 21 -3.76 -1.68 -1.72
N PHE A 22 -3.93 -0.57 -2.42
CA PHE A 22 -4.22 -0.57 -3.86
C PHE A 22 -3.06 -1.14 -4.68
N THR A 23 -1.82 -0.70 -4.41
CA THR A 23 -0.62 -1.27 -5.02
C THR A 23 -0.56 -2.76 -4.72
N LYS A 24 -0.66 -3.22 -3.47
CA LYS A 24 -0.63 -4.66 -3.16
C LYS A 24 -1.71 -5.45 -3.92
N HIS A 25 -2.92 -4.91 -4.02
CA HIS A 25 -4.00 -5.53 -4.77
C HIS A 25 -3.68 -5.62 -6.28
N LEU A 26 -3.25 -4.52 -6.90
CA LEU A 26 -2.84 -4.52 -8.31
C LEU A 26 -1.61 -5.38 -8.57
N TYR A 27 -0.66 -5.42 -7.64
CA TYR A 27 0.56 -6.20 -7.79
C TYR A 27 0.28 -7.70 -7.81
N ASN A 28 -0.73 -8.17 -7.09
CA ASN A 28 -1.16 -9.57 -7.17
C ASN A 28 -1.95 -9.88 -8.46
N ASN A 29 -2.58 -8.88 -9.08
CA ASN A 29 -3.42 -9.06 -10.26
C ASN A 29 -2.67 -8.79 -11.59
N LEU A 30 -1.53 -8.09 -11.55
CA LEU A 30 -0.74 -7.76 -12.73
C LEU A 30 0.56 -8.56 -12.76
N ASP A 31 0.73 -9.40 -13.78
CA ASP A 31 2.00 -10.09 -14.06
C ASP A 31 2.89 -9.22 -14.96
N VAL A 32 3.16 -7.99 -14.53
CA VAL A 32 4.03 -7.05 -15.28
C VAL A 32 5.34 -6.82 -14.52
N PRO A 33 6.45 -6.45 -15.21
CA PRO A 33 7.72 -6.17 -14.56
C PRO A 33 7.56 -5.10 -13.48
N PHE A 34 8.29 -5.22 -12.36
CA PHE A 34 8.20 -4.28 -11.23
C PHE A 34 8.31 -2.80 -11.66
N LYS A 35 9.16 -2.54 -12.66
CA LYS A 35 9.42 -1.20 -13.21
C LYS A 35 8.17 -0.60 -13.88
N ASP A 36 7.46 -1.39 -14.67
CA ASP A 36 6.23 -0.96 -15.36
C ASP A 36 5.01 -1.00 -14.42
N ARG A 37 5.02 -1.91 -13.45
CA ARG A 37 3.96 -2.07 -12.45
C ARG A 37 3.76 -0.80 -11.63
N ALA A 38 4.84 -0.15 -11.20
CA ALA A 38 4.77 1.11 -10.46
C ALA A 38 4.11 2.23 -11.30
N CYS A 39 4.42 2.30 -12.59
CA CYS A 39 3.84 3.28 -13.51
C CYS A 39 2.34 3.03 -13.71
N GLN A 40 1.96 1.77 -14.01
CA GLN A 40 0.55 1.40 -14.18
C GLN A 40 -0.28 1.64 -12.92
N VAL A 41 0.27 1.33 -11.74
CA VAL A 41 -0.46 1.57 -10.49
C VAL A 41 -0.65 3.06 -10.25
N ALA A 42 0.36 3.89 -10.50
CA ALA A 42 0.22 5.33 -10.37
C ALA A 42 -0.84 5.89 -11.33
N GLN A 43 -0.89 5.39 -12.56
CA GLN A 43 -1.89 5.77 -13.55
C GLN A 43 -3.30 5.33 -13.12
N LYS A 44 -3.47 4.04 -12.79
CA LYS A 44 -4.77 3.53 -12.31
C LYS A 44 -5.24 4.25 -11.06
N TRP A 45 -4.34 4.59 -10.13
CA TRP A 45 -4.71 5.34 -8.93
C TRP A 45 -5.22 6.74 -9.27
N LYS A 46 -4.66 7.40 -10.28
CA LYS A 46 -5.19 8.68 -10.77
C LYS A 46 -6.54 8.52 -11.48
N GLU A 47 -6.73 7.42 -12.20
CA GLU A 47 -8.00 7.09 -12.89
C GLU A 47 -9.11 6.66 -11.93
N LEU A 48 -8.78 6.13 -10.73
CA LEU A 48 -9.78 5.82 -9.72
C LEU A 48 -10.54 7.08 -9.28
N THR A 49 -11.86 6.95 -9.18
CA THR A 49 -12.73 7.96 -8.58
C THR A 49 -12.58 8.00 -7.05
N ASP A 50 -13.01 9.11 -6.45
CA ASP A 50 -13.01 9.28 -4.99
C ASP A 50 -13.78 8.18 -4.26
N ASP A 51 -14.90 7.69 -4.81
CA ASP A 51 -15.63 6.53 -4.27
C ASP A 51 -14.79 5.26 -4.21
N GLN A 52 -14.08 4.93 -5.30
CA GLN A 52 -13.24 3.73 -5.32
C GLN A 52 -12.05 3.89 -4.39
N LYS A 53 -11.46 5.09 -4.33
CA LYS A 53 -10.42 5.41 -3.36
C LYS A 53 -10.93 5.35 -1.93
N ALA A 54 -12.17 5.76 -1.65
CA ALA A 54 -12.77 5.78 -0.32
C ALA A 54 -12.78 4.38 0.30
N ILE A 55 -13.08 3.34 -0.47
CA ILE A 55 -12.99 1.94 -0.03
C ILE A 55 -11.57 1.60 0.45
N TYR A 56 -10.54 2.06 -0.26
CA TYR A 56 -9.14 1.85 0.15
C TYR A 56 -8.72 2.75 1.31
N TYR A 57 -9.24 3.97 1.39
CA TYR A 57 -9.03 4.89 2.51
C TYR A 57 -9.63 4.33 3.80
N GLU A 58 -10.84 3.78 3.77
CA GLU A 58 -11.46 3.14 4.93
C GLU A 58 -10.65 1.94 5.41
N LYS A 59 -10.19 1.08 4.48
CA LYS A 59 -9.27 -0.03 4.80
C LYS A 59 -7.96 0.46 5.41
N ALA A 60 -7.41 1.55 4.90
CA ALA A 60 -6.19 2.15 5.44
C ALA A 60 -6.40 2.81 6.81
N VAL A 61 -7.57 3.40 7.07
CA VAL A 61 -7.94 3.95 8.37
C VAL A 61 -8.10 2.83 9.40
N ALA A 62 -8.74 1.72 9.03
CA ALA A 62 -8.84 0.55 9.89
C ALA A 62 -7.46 -0.03 10.23
N ASP A 63 -6.56 -0.16 9.25
CA ASP A 63 -5.18 -0.63 9.48
C ASP A 63 -4.34 0.38 10.28
N LYS A 64 -4.55 1.68 10.05
CA LYS A 64 -3.96 2.75 10.88
C LYS A 64 -4.40 2.62 12.33
N LYS A 65 -5.68 2.35 12.59
CA LYS A 65 -6.21 2.15 13.94
C LYS A 65 -5.61 0.91 14.61
N ARG A 66 -5.41 -0.19 13.86
CA ARG A 66 -4.69 -1.37 14.34
C ARG A 66 -3.27 -1.02 14.80
N TYR A 67 -2.54 -0.27 13.97
CA TYR A 67 -1.18 0.18 14.30
C TYR A 67 -1.13 1.15 15.48
N ASP A 68 -2.10 2.05 15.60
CA ASP A 68 -2.18 3.02 16.70
C ASP A 68 -2.50 2.34 18.05
N GLN A 69 -3.20 1.21 18.02
CA GLN A 69 -3.51 0.39 19.19
C GLN A 69 -2.47 -0.72 19.49
N GLU A 70 -1.42 -0.86 18.68
CA GLU A 70 -0.33 -1.86 18.82
C GLU A 70 0.96 -1.19 19.30
#